data_AF-A0A1N7IQ45-F1
#
_entry.id   AF-A0A1N7IQ45-F1
#
_cell.length_a   1.000
_cell.length_b   1.000
_cell.length_c   1.000
_cell.angle_alpha   90.00
_cell.angle_beta   90.00
_cell.angle_gamma   90.00
#
_symmetry.space_group_name_H-M   'P 1'
#
loop_
_entity.id
_entity.type
_entity.pdbx_description
1 polymer ?
#
loop_
_entity_poly.entity_id
_entity_poly.type
_entity_poly.pdbx_seq_one_letter_code
_entity_poly.pdbx_strand_id
1 'polypeptide(L)'
;MNQLERIPRNGRTVREVAEMTGLSKSTIISWTSEPRKKYLARADERRERIRELRSQGKSMRSIAEEVGCSVGLVHRYVHEDRTV
;
A
#
# COMPACT_ATOMS: atom_id res chain seq x y z
N MET A 1 -3.37 -16.34 -16.33
CA MET A 1 -2.30 -15.48 -16.85
C MET A 1 -1.56 -14.86 -15.69
N ASN A 2 -0.24 -15.07 -15.67
CA ASN A 2 0.65 -14.96 -14.52
C ASN A 2 0.56 -13.58 -13.83
N GLN A 3 0.37 -13.59 -12.51
CA GLN A 3 0.58 -12.40 -11.67
C GLN A 3 2.10 -12.12 -11.69
N LEU A 4 2.60 -11.47 -12.74
CA LEU A 4 4.01 -11.18 -12.93
C LEU A 4 4.58 -10.60 -11.64
N GLU A 5 5.36 -11.41 -10.92
CA GLU A 5 6.22 -10.91 -9.85
C GLU A 5 7.09 -9.85 -10.51
N ARG A 6 6.90 -8.60 -10.07
CA ARG A 6 7.67 -7.46 -10.57
C ARG A 6 9.13 -7.72 -10.25
N ILE A 7 10.01 -7.31 -11.15
CA ILE A 7 11.44 -7.56 -10.97
C ILE A 7 11.90 -6.76 -9.75
N PRO A 8 12.41 -7.40 -8.68
CA PRO A 8 12.84 -6.67 -7.51
C PRO A 8 14.08 -5.84 -7.83
N ARG A 9 14.16 -4.63 -7.27
CA ARG A 9 15.35 -3.77 -7.39
C ARG A 9 16.51 -4.21 -6.47
N ASN A 10 16.30 -5.21 -5.61
CA ASN A 10 17.28 -5.74 -4.67
C ASN A 10 17.98 -4.65 -3.84
N GLY A 11 17.21 -3.64 -3.39
CA GLY A 11 17.71 -2.52 -2.61
C GLY A 11 18.36 -1.38 -3.41
N ARG A 12 18.54 -1.53 -4.73
CA ARG A 12 19.12 -0.48 -5.59
C ARG A 12 18.11 0.59 -5.97
N THR A 13 18.61 1.79 -6.22
CA THR A 13 17.82 2.91 -6.73
C THR A 13 17.46 2.69 -8.20
N VAL A 14 16.40 3.38 -8.67
CA VAL A 14 16.03 3.36 -10.10
C VAL A 14 17.18 3.85 -10.97
N ARG A 15 17.96 4.82 -10.49
CA ARG A 15 19.10 5.40 -11.21
C ARG A 15 20.19 4.35 -11.43
N GLU A 16 20.62 3.67 -10.38
CA GLU A 16 21.69 2.66 -10.47
C GLU A 16 21.28 1.51 -11.41
N VAL A 17 20.03 1.05 -11.31
CA VAL A 17 19.53 -0.01 -12.20
C VAL A 17 19.48 0.48 -13.66
N ALA A 18 19.08 1.72 -13.91
CA ALA A 18 19.08 2.30 -15.26
C ALA A 18 20.51 2.40 -15.83
N GLU A 19 21.47 2.89 -15.04
CA GLU A 19 22.89 2.98 -15.43
C GLU A 19 23.49 1.61 -15.73
N MET A 20 23.16 0.59 -14.93
CA MET A 20 23.64 -0.77 -15.14
C MET A 20 23.04 -1.49 -16.35
N THR A 21 21.77 -1.23 -16.66
CA THR A 21 21.03 -1.95 -17.72
C THR A 21 21.02 -1.19 -19.04
N GLY A 22 21.37 0.10 -19.04
CA GLY A 22 21.22 0.99 -20.19
C GLY A 22 19.76 1.33 -20.51
N LEU A 23 18.80 0.90 -19.68
CA LEU A 23 17.38 1.16 -19.88
C LEU A 23 16.97 2.52 -19.30
N SER A 24 15.88 3.06 -19.83
CA SER A 24 15.30 4.30 -19.30
C SER A 24 14.76 4.10 -17.87
N LYS A 25 14.82 5.16 -17.07
CA LYS A 25 14.26 5.16 -15.71
C LYS A 25 12.76 4.81 -15.70
N SER A 26 12.00 5.24 -16.70
CA SER A 26 10.55 4.94 -16.81
C SER A 26 10.29 3.46 -17.05
N THR A 27 11.12 2.79 -17.86
CA THR A 27 11.06 1.33 -18.04
C THR A 27 11.31 0.60 -16.72
N ILE A 28 12.37 1.00 -15.99
CA ILE A 28 12.68 0.41 -14.68
C ILE A 28 11.54 0.61 -13.69
N ILE A 29 10.96 1.82 -13.60
CA ILE A 29 9.81 2.09 -12.73
C ILE A 29 8.63 1.19 -13.09
N SER A 30 8.29 1.08 -14.37
CA SER A 30 7.18 0.25 -14.85
C SER A 30 7.34 -1.24 -14.47
N TRP A 31 8.57 -1.75 -14.56
CA TRP A 31 8.86 -3.16 -14.30
C TRP A 31 9.04 -3.50 -12.82
N THR A 32 9.44 -2.54 -12.00
CA THR A 32 9.80 -2.75 -10.60
C THR A 32 8.74 -2.25 -9.62
N SER A 33 7.92 -1.29 -10.02
CA SER A 33 6.90 -0.70 -9.14
C SER A 33 5.70 -1.63 -8.99
N GLU A 34 5.08 -1.57 -7.82
CA GLU A 34 3.82 -2.23 -7.55
C GLU A 34 2.74 -1.75 -8.55
N PRO A 35 2.00 -2.67 -9.19
CA PRO A 35 0.86 -2.28 -10.02
C PRO A 35 -0.16 -1.47 -9.21
N ARG A 36 -0.66 -0.37 -9.79
CA ARG A 36 -1.67 0.49 -9.14
C ARG A 36 -2.85 -0.30 -8.56
N LYS A 37 -3.33 -1.33 -9.26
CA LYS A 37 -4.44 -2.19 -8.80
C LYS A 37 -4.10 -2.94 -7.50
N LYS A 38 -2.87 -3.45 -7.35
CA LYS A 38 -2.43 -4.14 -6.13
C LYS A 38 -2.30 -3.17 -4.96
N TYR A 39 -1.76 -1.98 -5.22
CA TYR A 39 -1.69 -0.92 -4.21
C TYR A 39 -3.09 -0.52 -3.70
N LEU A 40 -4.05 -0.31 -4.61
CA LEU A 40 -5.42 0.02 -4.25
C LEU A 40 -6.11 -1.10 -3.47
N ALA A 41 -5.96 -2.35 -3.91
CA ALA A 41 -6.50 -3.51 -3.20
C ALA A 41 -5.98 -3.58 -1.74
N ARG A 42 -4.67 -3.42 -1.52
CA ARG A 42 -4.11 -3.37 -0.16
C ARG A 42 -4.66 -2.20 0.66
N ALA A 43 -4.89 -1.06 0.04
CA ALA A 43 -5.46 0.11 0.71
C ALA A 43 -6.92 -0.15 1.11
N ASP A 44 -7.70 -0.81 0.25
CA ASP A 44 -9.09 -1.17 0.52
C ASP A 44 -9.20 -2.27 1.59
N GLU A 45 -8.39 -3.33 1.52
CA GLU A 45 -8.28 -4.36 2.57
C GLU A 45 -7.98 -3.73 3.94
N ARG A 46 -7.09 -2.73 3.97
CA ARG A 46 -6.78 -1.99 5.21
C ARG A 46 -7.99 -1.21 5.73
N ARG A 47 -8.75 -0.57 4.85
CA ARG A 47 -9.97 0.16 5.23
C ARG A 47 -11.01 -0.79 5.80
N GLU A 48 -11.24 -1.93 5.15
CA GLU A 48 -12.17 -2.97 5.62
C GLU A 48 -11.78 -3.46 7.01
N ARG A 49 -10.50 -3.78 7.23
CA ARG A 49 -10.00 -4.19 8.55
C ARG A 49 -10.26 -3.13 9.63
N ILE A 50 -10.05 -1.85 9.31
CA ILE A 50 -10.30 -0.75 10.24
C ILE A 50 -11.80 -0.66 10.58
N ARG A 51 -12.70 -0.84 9.60
CA ARG A 51 -14.15 -0.85 9.84
C ARG A 51 -14.57 -2.02 10.72
N GLU A 52 -14.08 -3.22 10.44
CA GLU A 52 -14.36 -4.41 11.25
C GLU A 52 -13.90 -4.24 12.70
N LEU A 53 -12.68 -3.76 12.91
CA LEU A 53 -12.18 -3.53 14.26
C LEU A 53 -12.95 -2.43 14.98
N ARG A 54 -13.48 -1.45 14.23
CA ARG A 54 -14.35 -0.42 14.78
C ARG A 54 -15.74 -0.96 15.14
N SER A 55 -16.33 -1.82 14.33
CA SER A 55 -17.62 -2.46 14.66
C SER A 55 -17.52 -3.38 15.88
N GLN A 56 -16.34 -3.97 16.11
CA GLN A 56 -16.00 -4.71 17.34
C GLN A 56 -15.83 -3.82 18.58
N GLY A 57 -15.89 -2.50 18.45
CA GLY A 57 -15.78 -1.55 19.57
C GLY A 57 -14.35 -1.24 20.01
N LYS A 58 -13.32 -1.65 19.27
CA LYS A 58 -11.92 -1.31 19.62
C LYS A 58 -11.68 0.19 19.58
N SER A 59 -10.73 0.65 20.41
CA SER A 59 -10.31 2.04 20.45
C SER A 59 -9.46 2.39 19.22
N MET A 60 -9.50 3.67 18.78
CA MET A 60 -8.75 4.13 17.61
C MET A 60 -7.24 3.85 17.72
N ARG A 61 -6.67 3.94 18.93
CA ARG A 61 -5.25 3.67 19.18
C ARG A 61 -4.93 2.18 19.02
N SER A 62 -5.76 1.30 19.58
CA SER A 62 -5.59 -0.15 19.44
C SER A 62 -5.70 -0.60 17.98
N ILE A 63 -6.63 -0.02 17.22
CA ILE A 63 -6.76 -0.26 15.77
C ILE A 63 -5.50 0.17 15.03
N ALA A 64 -4.96 1.35 15.35
CA ALA A 64 -3.76 1.88 14.72
C ALA A 64 -2.54 0.96 14.94
N GLU A 65 -2.37 0.47 16.17
CA GLU A 65 -1.31 -0.49 16.53
C GLU A 65 -1.48 -1.83 15.80
N GLU A 66 -2.69 -2.39 15.78
CA GLU A 66 -2.97 -3.68 15.13
C GLU A 66 -2.81 -3.64 13.62
N VAL A 67 -3.21 -2.54 12.99
CA VAL A 67 -3.12 -2.34 11.53
C VAL A 67 -1.74 -1.83 11.10
N GLY A 68 -0.92 -1.37 12.04
CA GLY A 68 0.39 -0.78 11.77
C GLY A 68 0.31 0.55 11.02
N CYS A 69 -0.66 1.40 11.38
CA CYS A 69 -0.86 2.70 10.74
C CYS A 69 -0.98 3.84 11.76
N SER A 70 -1.02 5.09 11.30
CA SER A 70 -1.15 6.23 12.21
C SER A 70 -2.60 6.37 12.70
N VAL A 71 -2.76 6.82 13.94
CA VAL A 71 -4.09 7.09 14.54
C VAL A 71 -4.90 8.08 13.69
N GLY A 72 -4.26 9.08 13.11
CA GLY A 72 -4.92 10.04 12.20
C GLY A 72 -5.48 9.40 10.93
N LEU A 73 -4.84 8.35 10.41
CA LEU A 73 -5.38 7.58 9.28
C LEU A 73 -6.65 6.84 9.67
N VAL A 74 -6.65 6.22 10.86
CA VAL A 74 -7.83 5.53 11.41
C VAL A 74 -9.00 6.49 11.56
N HIS A 75 -8.78 7.67 12.15
CA HIS A 75 -9.83 8.70 12.28
C HIS A 75 -10.43 9.10 10.93
N ARG A 76 -9.59 9.32 9.91
CA ARG A 76 -10.05 9.66 8.57
C ARG A 76 -10.95 8.58 8.00
N TYR A 77 -10.52 7.33 8.03
CA TYR A 77 -11.29 6.22 7.45
C TYR A 77 -12.58 5.94 8.20
N VAL A 78 -12.58 6.05 9.53
CA VAL A 78 -13.82 5.93 10.32
C VAL A 78 -14.78 7.08 10.04
N HIS A 79 -14.27 8.28 9.73
CA HIS A 79 -15.12 9.41 9.33
C HIS A 79 -15.72 9.21 7.92
N GLU A 80 -14.88 8.84 6.95
CA GLU A 80 -15.33 8.52 5.58
C GLU A 80 -16.41 7.44 5.57
N ASP A 81 -16.29 6.41 6.41
CA ASP A 81 -17.27 5.33 6.53
C ASP A 81 -18.65 5.78 7.06
N ARG A 82 -18.69 6.87 7.83
CA ARG A 82 -19.95 7.42 8.35
C ARG A 82 -20.68 8.32 7.34
N THR A 83 -19.99 8.73 6.28
CA THR A 83 -20.52 9.66 5.27
C THR A 83 -21.13 8.97 4.05
N VAL A 84 -20.97 7.65 3.95
CA VAL A 84 -21.57 6.78 2.92
C VAL A 84 -22.81 6.09 3.46
#